data_AF-A0A1I7TMA0-F1
#
_entry.id   AF-A0A1I7TMA0-F1
#
_cell.length_a   1.000
_cell.length_b   1.000
_cell.length_c   1.000
_cell.angle_alpha   90.00
_cell.angle_beta   90.00
_cell.angle_gamma   90.00
#
_symmetry.space_group_name_H-M   'P 1'
#
loop_
_entity.id
_entity.type
_entity.pdbx_description
1 polymer ?
#
loop_
_entity_poly.entity_id
_entity_poly.type
_entity_poly.pdbx_seq_one_letter_code
_entity_poly.pdbx_strand_id
1 'polypeptide(L)'
;MLYNMINVCRRRDFRFQRMTSTTREALFLVIFSLIATASSRTIPCLDGCKCDLSEDDPVIRCDELGLDRFPLPHSSPLKGFHFLALTCNDIETIPAISMIKASFPDLQGIDVQGNTRLNCSHLASLHSEIPVLSDCDNEKPLQCDNLDKSCDWKCRALAKLKEMWAQFKDLVNRKAKEWQAEETIEAAKDWFSAQFKKFKVAIGDLSD
;
A
#
# COMPACT_ATOMS: atom_id res chain seq x y z
N MET A 1 -18.97 -18.36 -20.32
CA MET A 1 -17.94 -17.44 -20.82
C MET A 1 -17.08 -17.02 -19.64
N LEU A 2 -16.05 -17.81 -19.33
CA LEU A 2 -14.97 -17.40 -18.43
C LEU A 2 -13.81 -16.98 -19.33
N TYR A 3 -13.36 -15.72 -19.27
CA TYR A 3 -12.00 -15.36 -19.69
C TYR A 3 -11.57 -14.01 -19.10
N ASN A 4 -10.41 -14.04 -18.44
CA ASN A 4 -9.48 -12.94 -18.17
C ASN A 4 -9.80 -11.87 -17.11
N MET A 5 -9.47 -12.20 -15.85
CA MET A 5 -8.96 -11.24 -14.86
C MET A 5 -7.81 -11.84 -14.06
N ILE A 6 -6.69 -12.17 -14.71
CA ILE A 6 -5.40 -12.40 -14.04
C ILE A 6 -4.31 -11.83 -14.94
N ASN A 7 -3.92 -10.58 -14.73
CA ASN A 7 -2.73 -9.99 -15.33
C ASN A 7 -2.23 -8.80 -14.50
N VAL A 8 -1.93 -9.02 -13.22
CA VAL A 8 -1.11 -8.08 -12.44
C VAL A 8 -0.15 -8.89 -11.57
N CYS A 9 0.80 -9.59 -12.21
CA CYS A 9 2.03 -10.05 -11.55
C CYS A 9 3.08 -10.46 -12.61
N ARG A 10 3.44 -9.55 -13.53
CA ARG A 10 4.42 -9.86 -14.58
C ARG A 10 5.84 -9.58 -14.10
N ARG A 11 6.50 -10.62 -13.57
CA ARG A 11 7.97 -10.69 -13.51
C ARG A 11 8.55 -10.48 -14.92
N ARG A 12 9.44 -9.51 -15.10
CA ARG A 12 10.36 -9.50 -16.25
C ARG A 12 11.62 -10.28 -15.84
N ASP A 13 11.67 -11.55 -16.23
CA ASP A 13 12.92 -12.29 -16.33
C ASP A 13 13.72 -11.73 -17.51
N PHE A 14 14.83 -11.03 -17.22
CA PHE A 14 15.81 -10.66 -18.24
C PHE A 14 16.66 -11.91 -18.56
N ARG A 15 16.26 -12.68 -19.57
CA ARG A 15 17.07 -13.76 -20.14
C ARG A 15 17.93 -13.17 -21.26
N PHE A 16 19.20 -12.90 -20.96
CA PHE A 16 20.20 -12.41 -21.91
C PHE A 16 20.59 -13.57 -22.86
N GLN A 17 20.19 -13.48 -24.13
CA GLN A 17 20.60 -14.42 -25.17
C GLN A 17 22.05 -14.13 -25.60
N ARG A 18 22.90 -15.13 -25.44
CA ARG A 18 24.30 -15.16 -25.87
C ARG A 18 24.31 -15.45 -27.38
N MET A 19 24.63 -14.47 -28.24
CA MET A 19 25.01 -14.71 -29.63
C MET A 19 26.53 -14.64 -29.75
N THR A 20 27.13 -15.76 -30.10
CA THR A 20 28.50 -15.86 -30.59
C THR A 20 28.51 -15.64 -32.10
N SER A 21 29.31 -14.70 -32.59
CA SER A 21 29.89 -14.81 -33.94
C SER A 21 31.18 -14.01 -34.01
N THR A 22 32.23 -14.73 -34.38
CA THR A 22 33.62 -14.34 -34.63
C THR A 22 33.77 -13.46 -35.86
N THR A 23 34.61 -12.42 -35.82
CA THR A 23 35.86 -12.28 -36.63
C THR A 23 36.58 -10.94 -36.40
N ARG A 24 37.77 -11.05 -35.78
CA ARG A 24 39.09 -10.47 -36.14
C ARG A 24 39.27 -8.96 -36.47
N GLU A 25 40.09 -8.33 -35.60
CA GLU A 25 41.14 -7.30 -35.83
C GLU A 25 40.65 -5.87 -36.21
N ALA A 26 41.12 -4.74 -35.69
CA ALA A 26 42.13 -4.39 -34.69
C ALA A 26 41.89 -2.92 -34.24
N LEU A 27 42.34 -2.61 -33.03
CA LEU A 27 42.95 -1.32 -32.63
C LEU A 27 42.12 -0.02 -32.77
N PHE A 28 41.28 0.29 -31.77
CA PHE A 28 41.10 1.65 -31.26
C PHE A 28 40.96 1.61 -29.73
N LEU A 29 42.12 1.69 -29.06
CA LEU A 29 42.22 2.03 -27.65
C LEU A 29 41.97 3.53 -27.50
N VAL A 30 41.27 3.89 -26.43
CA VAL A 30 41.07 5.25 -25.89
C VAL A 30 40.00 6.07 -26.62
N ILE A 31 38.78 6.06 -26.07
CA ILE A 31 37.75 7.12 -25.99
C ILE A 31 36.38 6.40 -25.88
N PHE A 32 35.59 6.75 -24.86
CA PHE A 32 34.35 6.09 -24.37
C PHE A 32 34.50 5.01 -23.29
N SER A 33 35.44 5.21 -22.37
CA SER A 33 35.23 4.81 -20.96
C SER A 33 34.32 5.83 -20.25
N LEU A 34 33.16 6.14 -20.83
CA LEU A 34 32.04 6.73 -20.10
C LEU A 34 31.34 5.57 -19.41
N ILE A 35 31.92 5.16 -18.29
CA ILE A 35 31.26 4.31 -17.32
C ILE A 35 30.00 5.07 -16.95
N ALA A 36 28.86 4.61 -17.47
CA ALA A 36 27.57 5.01 -16.97
C ALA A 36 27.58 4.65 -15.49
N THR A 37 27.82 5.63 -14.63
CA THR A 37 27.49 5.53 -13.22
C THR A 37 25.98 5.38 -13.18
N ALA A 38 25.51 4.14 -13.23
CA ALA A 38 24.19 3.80 -12.75
C ALA A 38 24.19 4.20 -11.27
N SER A 39 23.80 5.44 -11.00
CA SER A 39 23.45 5.87 -9.66
C SER A 39 22.27 4.98 -9.28
N SER A 40 22.57 3.87 -8.61
CA SER A 40 21.58 3.13 -7.84
C SER A 40 21.15 4.11 -6.75
N ARG A 41 20.17 4.96 -7.08
CA ARG A 41 19.46 5.73 -6.07
C ARG A 41 18.81 4.66 -5.21
N THR A 42 19.37 4.42 -4.03
CA THR A 42 18.72 3.63 -3.00
C THR A 42 17.42 4.35 -2.73
N ILE A 43 16.32 3.82 -3.27
CA ILE A 43 14.98 4.32 -2.98
C ILE A 43 14.85 4.22 -1.46
N PRO A 44 14.66 5.34 -0.75
CA PRO A 44 14.50 5.29 0.69
C PRO A 44 13.26 4.45 0.97
N CYS A 45 13.48 3.31 1.62
CA CYS A 45 12.45 2.38 2.04
C CYS A 45 12.58 2.19 3.55
N LEU A 46 11.51 1.76 4.20
CA LEU A 46 11.57 1.39 5.61
C LEU A 46 12.53 0.19 5.77
N ASP A 47 13.27 0.18 6.87
CA ASP A 47 14.23 -0.87 7.17
C ASP A 47 13.54 -2.24 7.20
N GLY A 48 14.08 -3.20 6.44
CA GLY A 48 13.52 -4.55 6.32
C GLY A 48 12.31 -4.68 5.38
N CYS A 49 11.73 -3.58 4.91
CA CYS A 49 10.59 -3.60 4.00
C CYS A 49 11.01 -3.59 2.52
N LYS A 50 10.10 -4.04 1.65
CA LYS A 50 10.25 -3.97 0.19
C LYS A 50 9.36 -2.87 -0.38
N CYS A 51 9.96 -1.92 -1.09
CA CYS A 51 9.23 -0.89 -1.81
C CYS A 51 9.02 -1.29 -3.27
N ASP A 52 7.76 -1.37 -3.70
CA ASP A 52 7.37 -1.62 -5.08
C ASP A 52 6.92 -0.29 -5.70
N LEU A 53 7.62 0.16 -6.74
CA LEU A 53 7.39 1.45 -7.38
C LEU A 53 6.58 1.33 -8.68
N SER A 54 5.54 0.48 -8.68
CA SER A 54 4.64 0.42 -9.84
C SER A 54 4.06 1.81 -10.14
N GLU A 55 3.86 2.13 -11.42
CA GLU A 55 3.44 3.48 -11.86
C GLU A 55 2.08 3.89 -11.28
N ASP A 56 1.19 2.93 -11.08
CA ASP A 56 -0.18 3.19 -10.61
C ASP A 56 -0.31 3.04 -9.08
N ASP A 57 0.44 2.11 -8.48
CA ASP A 57 0.22 1.68 -7.09
C ASP A 57 1.53 1.42 -6.35
N PRO A 58 2.32 2.48 -6.08
CA PRO A 58 3.52 2.35 -5.29
C PRO A 58 3.15 1.90 -3.85
N VAL A 59 3.75 0.81 -3.40
CA VAL A 59 3.43 0.16 -2.12
C VAL A 59 4.69 -0.18 -1.33
N ILE A 60 4.66 0.12 -0.03
CA ILE A 60 5.66 -0.34 0.94
C ILE A 60 5.15 -1.65 1.53
N ARG A 61 5.91 -2.73 1.40
CA ARG A 61 5.56 -4.07 1.87
C ARG A 61 6.44 -4.48 3.03
N CYS A 62 5.84 -4.63 4.19
CA CYS A 62 6.44 -5.05 5.44
C CYS A 62 5.73 -6.29 6.00
N ASP A 63 5.20 -7.13 5.11
CA ASP A 63 4.45 -8.33 5.47
C ASP A 63 5.36 -9.38 6.14
N GLU A 64 4.87 -10.08 7.17
CA GLU A 64 5.55 -11.25 7.77
C GLU A 64 6.96 -10.96 8.31
N LEU A 65 7.22 -9.75 8.81
CA LEU A 65 8.53 -9.34 9.35
C LEU A 65 8.62 -9.50 10.89
N GLY A 66 7.53 -9.88 11.55
CA GLY A 66 7.47 -9.96 13.01
C GLY A 66 7.53 -8.59 13.69
N LEU A 67 7.01 -7.55 13.03
CA LEU A 67 6.97 -6.20 13.60
C LEU A 67 6.02 -6.16 14.80
N ASP A 68 6.51 -5.67 15.94
CA ASP A 68 5.70 -5.44 17.14
C ASP A 68 5.15 -4.00 17.20
N ARG A 69 5.66 -3.11 16.34
CA ARG A 69 5.32 -1.68 16.28
C ARG A 69 5.13 -1.23 14.84
N PHE A 70 4.29 -0.21 14.68
CA PHE A 70 4.09 0.44 13.39
C PHE A 70 5.40 1.08 12.89
N PRO A 71 5.89 0.73 11.68
CA PRO A 71 7.17 1.23 11.21
C PRO A 71 7.04 2.68 10.72
N LEU A 72 7.91 3.54 11.24
CA LEU A 72 7.99 4.95 10.87
C LEU A 72 9.37 5.26 10.30
N PRO A 73 9.47 6.15 9.30
CA PRO A 73 10.77 6.54 8.76
C PRO A 73 11.57 7.35 9.78
N HIS A 74 12.87 7.09 9.88
CA HIS A 74 13.74 7.70 10.90
C HIS A 74 14.20 9.13 10.57
N SER A 75 14.27 9.50 9.30
CA SER A 75 14.95 10.72 8.85
C SER A 75 14.05 11.73 8.14
N SER A 76 13.18 11.26 7.24
CA SER A 76 12.32 12.12 6.44
C SER A 76 11.03 11.41 6.04
N PRO A 77 9.94 12.15 5.79
CA PRO A 77 8.71 11.57 5.27
C PRO A 77 8.96 10.78 3.97
N LEU A 78 8.36 9.59 3.87
CA LEU A 78 8.39 8.77 2.66
C LEU A 78 7.23 9.15 1.75
N LYS A 79 7.57 9.83 0.66
CA LYS A 79 6.63 10.33 -0.35
C LYS A 79 6.48 9.36 -1.52
N GLY A 80 5.39 9.49 -2.25
CA GLY A 80 5.13 8.75 -3.47
C GLY A 80 4.73 7.30 -3.25
N PHE A 81 4.33 6.92 -2.04
CA PHE A 81 3.75 5.60 -1.73
C PHE A 81 2.28 5.75 -1.35
N HIS A 82 1.42 5.00 -2.03
CA HIS A 82 -0.02 5.05 -1.82
C HIS A 82 -0.48 4.03 -0.78
N PHE A 83 0.23 2.92 -0.63
CA PHE A 83 -0.21 1.85 0.26
C PHE A 83 0.93 1.34 1.15
N LEU A 84 0.58 0.96 2.38
CA LEU A 84 1.47 0.33 3.34
C LEU A 84 0.88 -1.02 3.74
N ALA A 85 1.60 -2.11 3.45
CA ALA A 85 1.19 -3.46 3.79
C ALA A 85 1.98 -3.95 5.01
N LEU A 86 1.28 -4.24 6.09
CA LEU A 86 1.79 -4.68 7.39
C LEU A 86 1.17 -6.03 7.80
N THR A 87 0.75 -6.81 6.81
CA THR A 87 0.01 -8.04 7.01
C THR A 87 0.83 -9.07 7.79
N CYS A 88 0.18 -9.83 8.68
CA CYS A 88 0.80 -10.93 9.42
C CYS A 88 2.05 -10.53 10.21
N ASN A 89 1.94 -9.44 10.96
CA ASN A 89 2.90 -9.04 11.99
C ASN A 89 2.26 -9.15 13.38
N ASP A 90 2.91 -8.60 14.41
CA ASP A 90 2.45 -8.62 15.79
C ASP A 90 2.15 -7.21 16.34
N ILE A 91 1.73 -6.29 15.45
CA ILE A 91 1.50 -4.89 15.77
C ILE A 91 0.28 -4.75 16.68
N GLU A 92 0.49 -4.13 17.85
CA GLU A 92 -0.58 -3.91 18.83
C GLU A 92 -1.31 -2.58 18.64
N THR A 93 -0.56 -1.52 18.30
CA THR A 93 -1.10 -0.16 18.22
C THR A 93 -0.71 0.53 16.93
N ILE A 94 -1.67 1.20 16.31
CA ILE A 94 -1.43 2.11 15.19
C ILE A 94 -1.30 3.55 15.74
N PRO A 95 -0.27 4.31 15.34
CA PRO A 95 -0.08 5.70 15.75
C PRO A 95 -1.26 6.59 15.34
N ALA A 96 -1.33 7.78 15.94
CA ALA A 96 -2.31 8.79 15.52
C ALA A 96 -2.15 9.14 14.03
N ILE A 97 -3.28 9.40 13.36
CA ILE A 97 -3.31 9.69 11.92
C ILE A 97 -2.44 10.89 11.53
N SER A 98 -2.32 11.91 12.39
CA SER A 98 -1.44 13.06 12.17
C SER A 98 0.02 12.65 12.03
N MET A 99 0.47 11.67 12.82
CA MET A 99 1.83 11.13 12.76
C MET A 99 2.04 10.29 11.50
N ILE A 100 1.02 9.51 11.11
CA ILE A 100 1.05 8.70 9.88
C ILE A 100 1.13 9.61 8.66
N LYS A 101 0.26 10.62 8.53
CA LYS A 101 0.26 11.56 7.40
C LYS A 101 1.52 12.43 7.35
N ALA A 102 2.08 12.80 8.51
CA ALA A 102 3.37 13.48 8.54
C ALA A 102 4.51 12.60 8.02
N SER A 103 4.44 11.30 8.26
CA SER A 103 5.47 10.32 7.87
C SER A 103 5.28 9.81 6.43
N PHE A 104 4.04 9.68 5.98
CA PHE A 104 3.62 9.14 4.68
C PHE A 104 2.54 10.04 4.08
N PRO A 105 2.91 11.20 3.48
CA PRO A 105 1.94 12.22 3.09
C PRO A 105 1.02 11.81 1.93
N ASP A 106 1.46 10.87 1.09
CA ASP A 106 0.70 10.41 -0.09
C ASP A 106 -0.07 9.11 0.17
N LEU A 107 -0.12 8.66 1.43
CA LEU A 107 -0.71 7.38 1.80
C LEU A 107 -2.25 7.41 1.67
N GLN A 108 -2.78 6.42 0.97
CA GLN A 108 -4.18 6.24 0.63
C GLN A 108 -4.81 5.06 1.36
N GLY A 109 -4.00 4.13 1.87
CA GLY A 109 -4.51 3.00 2.64
C GLY A 109 -3.43 2.20 3.36
N ILE A 110 -3.84 1.48 4.41
CA ILE A 110 -2.98 0.62 5.22
C ILE A 110 -3.64 -0.75 5.34
N ASP A 111 -2.89 -1.82 5.09
CA ASP A 111 -3.30 -3.19 5.40
C ASP A 111 -2.60 -3.66 6.69
N VAL A 112 -3.40 -4.04 7.69
CA VAL A 112 -2.96 -4.61 8.98
C VAL A 112 -3.62 -5.95 9.29
N GLN A 113 -4.15 -6.65 8.29
CA GLN A 113 -4.74 -7.99 8.50
C GLN A 113 -3.72 -8.98 9.08
N GLY A 114 -4.20 -9.97 9.83
CA GLY A 114 -3.36 -10.98 10.48
C GLY A 114 -2.60 -10.51 11.72
N ASN A 115 -2.70 -9.23 12.12
CA ASN A 115 -2.13 -8.73 13.37
C ASN A 115 -3.07 -9.06 14.55
N THR A 116 -2.90 -10.25 15.14
CA THR A 116 -3.83 -10.79 16.17
C THR A 116 -3.85 -9.99 17.48
N ARG A 117 -2.79 -9.21 17.75
CA ARG A 117 -2.68 -8.35 18.95
C ARG A 117 -3.20 -6.93 18.72
N LEU A 118 -3.69 -6.61 17.51
CA LEU A 118 -4.12 -5.26 17.17
C LEU A 118 -5.27 -4.79 18.07
N ASN A 119 -5.10 -3.63 18.70
CA ASN A 119 -6.13 -3.00 19.50
C ASN A 119 -7.21 -2.37 18.59
N CYS A 120 -8.24 -3.16 18.28
CA CYS A 120 -9.35 -2.77 17.43
C CYS A 120 -10.20 -1.61 17.98
N SER A 121 -10.19 -1.37 19.30
CA SER A 121 -10.95 -0.27 19.91
C SER A 121 -10.41 1.11 19.50
N HIS A 122 -9.10 1.22 19.26
CA HIS A 122 -8.43 2.47 18.86
C HIS A 122 -8.39 2.67 17.35
N LEU A 123 -8.75 1.65 16.57
CA LEU A 123 -8.73 1.70 15.11
C LEU A 123 -9.86 2.56 14.53
N ALA A 124 -10.99 2.63 15.23
CA ALA A 124 -12.18 3.35 14.77
C ALA A 124 -11.92 4.85 14.48
N SER A 125 -11.03 5.49 15.24
CA SER A 125 -10.65 6.90 15.03
C SER A 125 -9.65 7.11 13.89
N LEU A 126 -8.99 6.07 13.40
CA LEU A 126 -8.09 6.15 12.23
C LEU A 126 -8.87 6.03 10.93
N HIS A 127 -9.92 5.22 10.92
CA HIS A 127 -10.74 4.96 9.74
C HIS A 127 -11.35 6.24 9.17
N SER A 128 -11.60 7.27 9.97
CA SER A 128 -12.20 8.55 9.53
C SER A 128 -11.38 9.34 8.51
N GLU A 129 -10.11 8.99 8.33
CA GLU A 129 -9.15 9.80 7.59
C GLU A 129 -8.27 9.03 6.61
N ILE A 130 -8.16 7.71 6.80
CA ILE A 130 -7.47 6.80 5.88
C ILE A 130 -8.14 5.43 5.91
N PRO A 131 -8.40 4.81 4.75
CA PRO A 131 -8.75 3.40 4.66
C PRO A 131 -7.75 2.50 5.41
N VAL A 132 -8.25 1.72 6.37
CA VAL A 132 -7.47 0.67 7.04
C VAL A 132 -8.16 -0.67 6.83
N LEU A 133 -7.49 -1.59 6.16
CA LEU A 133 -7.91 -2.97 5.97
C LEU A 133 -7.42 -3.77 7.19
N SER A 134 -8.36 -4.33 7.96
CA SER A 134 -8.07 -5.05 9.21
C SER A 134 -9.05 -6.20 9.43
N ASP A 135 -8.71 -7.12 10.34
CA ASP A 135 -9.57 -8.23 10.71
C ASP A 135 -10.48 -7.93 11.93
N CYS A 136 -10.54 -6.68 12.38
CA CYS A 136 -11.26 -6.30 13.61
C CYS A 136 -12.77 -6.57 13.60
N ASP A 137 -13.37 -6.63 12.41
CA ASP A 137 -14.80 -6.89 12.22
C ASP A 137 -15.01 -8.07 11.26
N ASN A 138 -13.98 -8.90 11.07
CA ASN A 138 -14.01 -10.04 10.15
C ASN A 138 -14.26 -11.33 10.94
N GLU A 139 -15.36 -12.02 10.63
CA GLU A 139 -15.69 -13.32 11.27
C GLU A 139 -14.67 -14.41 10.94
N LYS A 140 -13.94 -14.26 9.84
CA LYS A 140 -12.86 -15.15 9.40
C LYS A 140 -11.58 -14.34 9.22
N PRO A 141 -10.90 -14.00 10.34
CA PRO A 141 -9.61 -13.31 10.29
C PRO A 141 -8.60 -14.03 9.40
N LEU A 142 -7.69 -13.25 8.81
CA LEU A 142 -6.64 -13.79 7.97
C LEU A 142 -5.78 -14.80 8.74
N GLN A 143 -5.60 -15.99 8.17
CA GLN A 143 -4.77 -17.05 8.77
C GLN A 143 -3.37 -17.02 8.14
N CYS A 144 -2.39 -16.51 8.89
CA CYS A 144 -1.03 -16.30 8.41
C CYS A 144 -0.25 -17.59 8.08
N ASP A 145 -0.52 -18.68 8.81
CA ASP A 145 0.19 -19.96 8.62
C ASP A 145 -0.15 -20.66 7.30
N ASN A 146 -1.32 -20.34 6.74
CA ASN A 146 -1.84 -20.92 5.50
C ASN A 146 -1.95 -19.88 4.38
N LEU A 147 -1.28 -18.73 4.52
CA LEU A 147 -1.18 -17.78 3.44
C LEU A 147 -0.46 -18.49 2.30
N ASP A 148 -1.19 -18.76 1.21
CA ASP A 148 -0.55 -19.13 -0.04
C ASP A 148 0.45 -18.01 -0.32
N LYS A 149 1.75 -18.29 -0.23
CA LYS A 149 2.82 -17.30 -0.41
C LYS A 149 2.84 -16.73 -1.84
N SER A 150 1.83 -17.05 -2.64
CA SER A 150 1.53 -16.52 -3.94
C SER A 150 1.18 -15.04 -3.90
N CYS A 151 1.33 -14.42 -5.07
CA CYS A 151 0.96 -13.04 -5.32
C CYS A 151 -0.54 -12.76 -5.06
N ASP A 152 -1.37 -13.80 -5.01
CA ASP A 152 -2.82 -13.68 -5.07
C ASP A 152 -3.41 -12.93 -3.87
N TRP A 153 -2.97 -13.21 -2.65
CA TRP A 153 -3.47 -12.48 -1.48
C TRP A 153 -2.98 -11.03 -1.46
N LYS A 154 -1.70 -10.80 -1.83
CA LYS A 154 -1.12 -9.44 -1.92
C LYS A 154 -1.87 -8.59 -2.94
N CYS A 155 -2.30 -9.21 -4.04
CA CYS A 155 -3.13 -8.57 -5.04
C CYS A 155 -4.56 -8.32 -4.54
N ARG A 156 -5.18 -9.27 -3.82
CA ARG A 156 -6.51 -9.09 -3.22
C ARG A 156 -6.52 -7.95 -2.22
N ALA A 157 -5.55 -7.90 -1.30
CA ALA A 157 -5.43 -6.84 -0.30
C ALA A 157 -5.25 -5.47 -0.97
N LEU A 158 -4.34 -5.36 -1.95
CA LEU A 158 -4.13 -4.12 -2.69
C LEU A 158 -5.39 -3.70 -3.47
N ALA A 159 -6.04 -4.62 -4.17
CA ALA A 159 -7.29 -4.34 -4.88
C ALA A 159 -8.37 -3.83 -3.92
N LYS A 160 -8.47 -4.42 -2.72
CA LYS A 160 -9.43 -3.98 -1.70
C LYS A 160 -9.12 -2.57 -1.19
N LEU A 161 -7.84 -2.25 -0.94
CA LEU A 161 -7.42 -0.91 -0.54
C LEU A 161 -7.75 0.14 -1.61
N LYS A 162 -7.51 -0.18 -2.89
CA LYS A 162 -7.89 0.72 -3.99
C LYS A 162 -9.40 0.94 -4.07
N GLU A 163 -10.18 -0.12 -3.90
CA GLU A 163 -11.64 -0.05 -3.88
C GLU A 163 -12.12 0.89 -2.77
N MET A 164 -11.60 0.70 -1.54
CA MET A 164 -11.90 1.55 -0.39
C MET A 164 -11.50 3.01 -0.63
N TRP A 165 -10.34 3.25 -1.24
CA TRP A 165 -9.90 4.60 -1.58
C TRP A 165 -10.78 5.26 -2.66
N ALA A 166 -11.19 4.51 -3.69
CA ALA A 166 -12.09 5.01 -4.72
C ALA A 166 -13.45 5.41 -4.13
N GLN A 167 -14.01 4.56 -3.28
CA GLN A 167 -15.27 4.82 -2.59
C GLN A 167 -15.17 6.03 -1.65
N PHE A 168 -14.03 6.16 -0.94
CA PHE A 168 -13.74 7.35 -0.15
C PHE A 168 -13.71 8.62 -1.00
N LYS A 169 -12.98 8.61 -2.12
CA LYS A 169 -12.94 9.76 -3.05
C LYS A 169 -14.32 10.14 -3.56
N ASP A 170 -15.16 9.17 -3.90
CA ASP A 170 -16.53 9.45 -4.37
C ASP A 170 -17.40 10.08 -3.28
N LEU A 171 -17.26 9.66 -2.02
CA LEU A 171 -17.93 10.30 -0.89
C LEU A 171 -17.47 11.74 -0.72
N VAL A 172 -16.16 11.99 -0.75
CA VAL A 172 -15.57 13.33 -0.66
C VAL A 172 -16.05 14.21 -1.81
N ASN A 173 -16.01 13.72 -3.05
CA ASN A 173 -16.40 14.48 -4.22
C ASN A 173 -17.89 14.82 -4.24
N ARG A 174 -18.77 13.92 -3.79
CA ARG A 174 -20.21 14.20 -3.66
C ARG A 174 -20.46 15.31 -2.64
N LYS A 175 -19.81 15.25 -1.47
CA LYS A 175 -19.98 16.31 -0.47
C LYS A 175 -19.32 17.61 -0.81
N ALA A 176 -18.17 17.61 -1.48
CA ALA A 176 -17.56 18.84 -1.98
C ALA A 176 -18.50 19.58 -2.95
N LYS A 177 -19.25 18.86 -3.80
CA LYS A 177 -20.29 19.45 -4.66
C LYS A 177 -21.48 20.01 -3.88
N GLU A 178 -21.86 19.36 -2.77
CA GLU A 178 -22.92 19.86 -1.88
C GLU A 178 -22.46 21.09 -1.06
N TRP A 179 -21.21 21.13 -0.59
CA TRP A 179 -20.66 22.24 0.22
C TRP A 179 -20.23 23.46 -0.59
N GLN A 180 -20.08 23.36 -1.91
CA GLN A 180 -20.07 24.58 -2.73
C GLN A 180 -21.36 25.41 -2.56
N ALA A 181 -22.42 24.84 -1.97
CA ALA A 181 -23.66 25.55 -1.66
C ALA A 181 -23.81 26.00 -0.19
N GLU A 182 -23.01 25.51 0.76
CA GLU A 182 -23.11 25.86 2.19
C GLU A 182 -21.77 25.62 2.93
N GLU A 183 -21.18 26.67 3.52
CA GLU A 183 -19.90 26.61 4.23
C GLU A 183 -20.06 26.20 5.70
N THR A 184 -19.36 25.15 6.15
CA THR A 184 -18.69 25.08 7.46
C THR A 184 -17.64 23.95 7.46
N ILE A 185 -16.37 24.29 7.68
CA ILE A 185 -15.23 23.35 7.70
C ILE A 185 -15.34 22.34 8.87
N GLU A 186 -15.94 22.73 10.00
CA GLU A 186 -16.17 21.86 11.16
C GLU A 186 -17.18 20.74 10.85
N ALA A 187 -18.31 21.11 10.22
CA ALA A 187 -19.35 20.17 9.80
C ALA A 187 -18.83 19.17 8.76
N ALA A 188 -17.87 19.61 7.93
CA ALA A 188 -17.21 18.74 6.98
C ALA A 188 -16.39 17.64 7.67
N LYS A 189 -15.57 18.02 8.66
CA LYS A 189 -14.71 17.09 9.41
C LYS A 189 -15.52 16.05 10.21
N ASP A 190 -16.57 16.49 10.89
CA ASP A 190 -17.44 15.60 11.66
C ASP A 190 -18.24 14.67 10.74
N TRP A 191 -18.68 15.16 9.58
CA TRP A 191 -19.35 14.35 8.58
C TRP A 191 -18.43 13.27 7.98
N PHE A 192 -17.19 13.61 7.65
CA PHE A 192 -16.20 12.63 7.15
C PHE A 192 -16.00 11.50 8.15
N SER A 193 -15.85 11.85 9.43
CA SER A 193 -15.72 10.89 10.51
C SER A 193 -16.94 9.97 10.66
N ALA A 194 -18.15 10.52 10.49
CA ALA A 194 -19.40 9.75 10.57
C ALA A 194 -19.63 8.81 9.37
N GLN A 195 -19.18 9.16 8.16
CA GLN A 195 -19.35 8.30 6.99
C GLN A 195 -18.49 7.04 7.04
N PHE A 196 -17.25 7.15 7.48
CA PHE A 196 -16.38 5.98 7.62
C PHE A 196 -16.91 4.96 8.63
N LYS A 197 -17.56 5.44 9.70
CA LYS A 197 -18.27 4.57 10.65
C LYS A 197 -19.39 3.74 9.99
N LYS A 198 -20.05 4.29 8.96
CA LYS A 198 -21.07 3.57 8.17
C LYS A 198 -20.45 2.65 7.11
N PHE A 199 -19.31 3.06 6.54
CA PHE A 199 -18.54 2.28 5.58
C PHE A 199 -18.04 0.95 6.18
N LYS A 200 -17.70 0.99 7.47
CA LYS A 200 -17.33 -0.16 8.31
C LYS A 200 -18.37 -1.29 8.31
N VAL A 201 -19.66 -0.96 8.24
CA VAL A 201 -20.76 -1.94 8.29
C VAL A 201 -21.00 -2.57 6.92
N ALA A 202 -20.86 -1.82 5.83
CA ALA A 202 -21.15 -2.30 4.48
C ALA A 202 -20.07 -3.22 3.88
N ILE A 203 -18.84 -3.22 4.42
CA ILE A 203 -17.75 -4.12 3.96
C ILE A 203 -17.89 -5.53 4.57
N GLY A 204 -18.52 -5.68 5.73
CA GLY A 204 -18.82 -6.99 6.33
C GLY A 204 -19.84 -7.80 5.52
N ASP A 205 -20.77 -7.14 4.83
CA ASP A 205 -21.86 -7.78 4.08
C ASP A 205 -21.46 -8.26 2.66
N LEU A 206 -20.20 -8.08 2.23
CA LEU A 206 -19.71 -8.53 0.91
C LEU A 206 -18.90 -9.84 0.97
N SER A 207 -18.87 -10.54 2.12
CA SER A 207 -18.22 -11.85 2.27
C SER A 207 -19.17 -13.05 2.27
N ASP A 208 -20.43 -12.87 1.85
CA ASP A 208 -21.37 -13.96 1.56
C ASP A 208 -21.43 -14.30 0.06
#